data_AF-I2B6Z5-F1
#
_entry.id   AF-I2B6Z5-F1
#
_cell.length_a   1.000
_cell.length_b   1.000
_cell.length_c   1.000
_cell.angle_alpha   90.00
_cell.angle_beta   90.00
_cell.angle_gamma   90.00
#
_symmetry.space_group_name_H-M   'P 1'
#
loop_
_entity.id
_entity.type
_entity.pdbx_description
1 polymer ?
#
loop_
_entity_poly.entity_id
_entity_poly.type
_entity_poly.pdbx_seq_one_letter_code
_entity_poly.pdbx_strand_id
1 'polypeptide(L)'
;MGDNAHLYGGARASEELTYFRREKPDWVDVGVGKPRYQALEELENVKAVKEGWPDISDTSKNPALRSKYNTFDDSMQAAEIPTGTVLYRVVDPSSSDNNICWMRKSEFDKLTSKNDWRRRFAVWKSWNENGEYVTYTVPPGQQLKVWEGRAGTQINQNAPEFSLEGGAVQIVLDPSQLKKEYTGPRQKTGWGYGDTTNDPVYPYLGLPKLENTHNWYEPKDKK
;
A
#
# COMPACT_ATOMS: atom_id res chain seq x y z
N MET A 1 4.15 20.44 -2.93
CA MET A 1 3.61 20.70 -1.59
C MET A 1 2.32 19.93 -1.53
N GLY A 2 2.43 18.67 -1.10
CA GLY A 2 1.30 17.77 -0.90
C GLY A 2 1.37 17.26 0.53
N ASP A 3 1.50 18.18 1.49
CA ASP A 3 1.43 17.89 2.91
C ASP A 3 -0.04 17.81 3.35
N ASN A 4 -0.75 16.80 2.87
CA ASN A 4 -2.08 16.45 3.40
C ASN A 4 -2.01 15.29 4.41
N ALA A 5 -0.85 14.64 4.56
CA ALA A 5 -0.67 13.55 5.52
C ALA A 5 -0.67 14.04 6.99
N HIS A 6 -0.17 15.25 7.26
CA HIS A 6 0.05 15.72 8.64
C HIS A 6 -1.19 16.35 9.31
N LEU A 7 -2.13 16.94 8.57
CA LEU A 7 -3.32 17.58 9.16
C LEU A 7 -4.53 16.64 9.25
N TYR A 8 -4.70 15.72 8.29
CA TYR A 8 -5.84 14.79 8.26
C TYR A 8 -5.50 13.38 8.78
N GLY A 9 -4.22 13.01 8.86
CA GLY A 9 -3.81 11.68 9.30
C GLY A 9 -4.19 11.37 10.75
N GLY A 10 -3.99 12.32 11.67
CA GLY A 10 -4.32 12.16 13.09
C GLY A 10 -5.83 12.05 13.36
N ALA A 11 -6.63 12.87 12.67
CA ALA A 11 -8.09 12.84 12.78
C ALA A 11 -8.65 11.53 12.21
N ARG A 12 -8.24 11.15 11.00
CA ARG A 12 -8.65 9.88 10.37
C ARG A 12 -8.26 8.66 11.19
N ALA A 13 -7.04 8.62 11.73
CA ALA A 13 -6.60 7.52 12.59
C ALA A 13 -7.44 7.44 13.88
N SER A 14 -7.79 8.58 14.48
CA SER A 14 -8.63 8.61 15.69
C SER A 14 -10.08 8.17 15.42
N GLU A 15 -10.65 8.59 14.30
CA GLU A 15 -11.98 8.17 13.84
C GLU A 15 -12.00 6.67 13.48
N GLU A 16 -10.95 6.17 12.84
CA GLU A 16 -10.75 4.75 12.55
C GLU A 16 -10.77 3.90 13.83
N LEU A 17 -10.10 4.32 14.91
CA LEU A 17 -10.15 3.60 16.19
C LEU A 17 -11.55 3.60 16.82
N THR A 18 -12.29 4.71 16.68
CA THR A 18 -13.67 4.79 17.14
C THR A 18 -14.55 3.81 16.36
N TYR A 19 -14.36 3.74 15.04
CA TYR A 19 -15.01 2.78 14.17
C TYR A 19 -14.68 1.33 14.56
N PHE A 20 -13.42 0.98 14.81
CA PHE A 20 -13.03 -0.38 15.23
C PHE A 20 -13.72 -0.81 16.53
N ARG A 21 -13.75 0.07 17.54
CA ARG A 21 -14.39 -0.23 18.82
C ARG A 21 -15.90 -0.42 18.69
N ARG A 22 -16.54 0.33 17.79
CA ARG A 22 -18.00 0.32 17.58
C ARG A 22 -18.44 -0.84 16.70
N GLU A 23 -17.86 -0.96 15.51
CA GLU A 23 -18.32 -1.85 14.45
C GLU A 23 -17.61 -3.21 14.45
N LYS A 24 -16.42 -3.32 15.07
CA LYS A 24 -15.63 -4.55 15.17
C LYS A 24 -15.50 -5.30 13.83
N PRO A 25 -14.93 -4.64 12.80
CA PRO A 25 -14.80 -5.23 11.49
C PRO A 25 -14.00 -6.55 11.52
N ASP A 26 -14.40 -7.51 10.70
CA ASP A 26 -13.80 -8.85 10.59
C ASP A 26 -12.34 -8.86 10.05
N TRP A 27 -11.92 -7.76 9.43
CA TRP A 27 -10.57 -7.57 8.91
C TRP A 27 -9.57 -7.01 9.94
N VAL A 28 -10.02 -6.66 11.15
CA VAL A 28 -9.16 -6.20 12.26
C VAL A 28 -9.12 -7.26 13.36
N ASP A 29 -7.92 -7.68 13.73
CA ASP A 29 -7.71 -8.59 14.84
C ASP A 29 -7.56 -7.84 16.16
N VAL A 30 -8.08 -8.42 17.25
CA VAL A 30 -8.04 -7.82 18.60
C VAL A 30 -7.28 -8.73 19.56
N GLY A 31 -6.30 -8.17 20.27
CA GLY A 31 -5.59 -8.87 21.35
C GLY A 31 -4.66 -10.00 20.87
N VAL A 32 -4.11 -9.89 19.67
CA VAL A 32 -3.16 -10.88 19.14
C VAL A 32 -1.87 -10.86 19.95
N GLY A 33 -1.56 -11.97 20.63
CA GLY A 33 -0.37 -12.08 21.47
C GLY A 33 0.94 -12.20 20.69
N LYS A 34 1.00 -13.06 19.67
CA LYS A 34 2.15 -13.20 18.77
C LYS A 34 1.73 -13.03 17.31
N PRO A 35 2.33 -12.10 16.56
CA PRO A 35 2.09 -11.93 15.14
C PRO A 35 2.35 -13.23 14.36
N ARG A 36 1.44 -13.56 13.43
CA ARG A 36 1.60 -14.72 12.53
C ARG A 36 2.71 -14.49 11.51
N TYR A 37 2.81 -13.26 11.00
CA TYR A 37 3.81 -12.82 10.05
C TYR A 37 4.58 -11.67 10.69
N GLN A 38 5.56 -11.97 11.53
CA GLN A 38 6.31 -10.94 12.26
C GLN A 38 6.96 -9.95 11.28
N ALA A 39 6.64 -8.66 11.42
CA ALA A 39 7.24 -7.62 10.60
C ALA A 39 8.74 -7.50 10.89
N LEU A 40 9.54 -7.26 9.84
CA LEU A 40 10.97 -7.07 9.96
C LEU A 40 11.29 -5.82 10.79
N GLU A 41 12.25 -5.95 11.71
CA GLU A 41 12.75 -4.85 12.54
C GLU A 41 13.94 -4.12 11.90
N GLU A 42 14.62 -4.77 10.94
CA GLU A 42 15.72 -4.19 10.19
C GLU A 42 15.83 -4.77 8.76
N LEU A 43 16.59 -4.09 7.90
CA LEU A 43 16.90 -4.57 6.56
C LEU A 43 18.14 -5.48 6.58
N GLU A 44 17.94 -6.78 6.43
CA GLU A 44 19.06 -7.76 6.47
C GLU A 44 19.94 -7.72 5.20
N ASN A 45 19.35 -7.59 4.01
CA ASN A 45 20.06 -7.68 2.73
C ASN A 45 20.51 -6.30 2.20
N VAL A 46 21.38 -5.63 2.94
CA VAL A 46 21.95 -4.31 2.56
C VAL A 46 22.81 -4.40 1.29
N LYS A 47 23.32 -5.59 0.94
CA LYS A 47 24.12 -5.79 -0.27
C LYS A 47 23.30 -5.57 -1.55
N ALA A 48 22.07 -6.07 -1.60
CA ALA A 48 21.20 -5.89 -2.77
C ALA A 48 20.96 -4.41 -3.10
N VAL A 49 20.89 -3.54 -2.09
CA VAL A 49 20.79 -2.08 -2.30
C VAL A 49 21.98 -1.54 -3.11
N LYS A 50 23.20 -2.01 -2.81
CA LYS A 50 24.40 -1.65 -3.57
C LYS A 50 24.39 -2.20 -5.00
N GLU A 51 23.65 -3.28 -5.22
CA GLU A 51 23.45 -3.91 -6.53
C GLU A 51 22.26 -3.28 -7.31
N GLY A 52 21.65 -2.21 -6.77
CA GLY A 52 20.64 -1.42 -7.46
C GLY A 52 19.19 -1.74 -7.11
N TRP A 53 18.93 -2.54 -6.07
CA TRP A 53 17.58 -2.66 -5.51
C TRP A 53 17.20 -1.42 -4.71
N PRO A 54 15.89 -1.12 -4.55
CA PRO A 54 15.43 0.04 -3.81
C PRO A 54 16.02 0.10 -2.40
N ASP A 55 16.51 1.27 -1.98
CA ASP A 55 16.94 1.48 -0.60
C ASP A 55 15.71 1.68 0.29
N ILE A 56 15.31 0.64 1.02
CA ILE A 56 14.19 0.67 1.97
C ILE A 56 14.64 0.79 3.43
N SER A 57 15.92 1.10 3.67
CA SER A 57 16.48 1.27 5.01
C SER A 57 15.94 2.51 5.72
N ASP A 58 16.23 2.64 7.01
CA ASP A 58 15.92 3.85 7.80
C ASP A 58 16.64 5.10 7.28
N THR A 59 17.76 4.89 6.59
CA THR A 59 18.58 5.98 6.02
C THR A 59 18.24 6.31 4.58
N SER A 60 17.18 5.71 4.02
CA SER A 60 16.79 5.95 2.63
C SER A 60 16.64 7.44 2.33
N LYS A 61 17.24 7.85 1.22
CA LYS A 61 17.14 9.21 0.69
C LYS A 61 15.77 9.51 0.12
N ASN A 62 15.01 8.48 -0.25
CA ASN A 62 13.64 8.60 -0.71
C ASN A 62 12.69 8.48 0.51
N PRO A 63 12.02 9.55 0.94
CA PRO A 63 11.14 9.50 2.11
C PRO A 63 10.01 8.47 1.99
N ALA A 64 9.56 8.14 0.78
CA ALA A 64 8.54 7.13 0.57
C ALA A 64 9.03 5.70 0.90
N LEU A 65 10.34 5.46 0.77
CA LEU A 65 10.97 4.15 1.00
C LEU A 65 11.56 3.97 2.40
N ARG A 66 11.66 5.04 3.18
CA ARG A 66 12.27 4.98 4.52
C ARG A 66 11.58 3.94 5.40
N SER A 67 12.39 3.06 5.98
CA SER A 67 11.96 2.00 6.91
C SER A 67 10.96 1.00 6.31
N LYS A 68 10.82 0.92 4.98
CA LYS A 68 9.79 0.06 4.34
C LYS A 68 10.11 -1.43 4.34
N TYR A 69 11.26 -1.84 4.90
CA TYR A 69 11.47 -3.24 5.25
C TYR A 69 10.40 -3.75 6.24
N ASN A 70 9.91 -2.87 7.13
CA ASN A 70 8.94 -3.23 8.18
C ASN A 70 7.52 -3.51 7.67
N THR A 71 7.28 -3.40 6.36
CA THR A 71 6.02 -3.82 5.75
C THR A 71 6.02 -5.31 5.43
N PHE A 72 7.18 -5.98 5.48
CA PHE A 72 7.34 -7.39 5.15
C PHE A 72 7.56 -8.26 6.38
N ASP A 73 7.31 -9.56 6.21
CA ASP A 73 7.85 -10.60 7.10
C ASP A 73 9.20 -11.14 6.60
N ASP A 74 9.67 -12.21 7.23
CA ASP A 74 10.93 -12.92 6.93
C ASP A 74 11.03 -13.52 5.52
N SER A 75 9.95 -13.50 4.73
CA SER A 75 9.97 -13.97 3.33
C SER A 75 10.44 -12.92 2.34
N MET A 76 10.74 -11.69 2.79
CA MET A 76 11.22 -10.62 1.92
C MET A 76 12.51 -11.02 1.20
N GLN A 77 12.52 -10.83 -0.12
CA GLN A 77 13.68 -11.06 -0.96
C GLN A 77 13.81 -9.99 -2.04
N ALA A 78 15.05 -9.79 -2.48
CA ALA A 78 15.35 -9.01 -3.68
C ALA A 78 14.87 -9.79 -4.91
N ALA A 79 14.05 -9.16 -5.75
CA ALA A 79 13.49 -9.77 -6.95
C ALA A 79 13.59 -8.85 -8.16
N GLU A 80 13.57 -9.44 -9.35
CA GLU A 80 13.47 -8.73 -10.63
C GLU A 80 12.15 -9.06 -11.30
N ILE A 81 11.43 -8.02 -11.74
CA ILE A 81 10.19 -8.18 -12.50
C ILE A 81 10.53 -8.07 -13.99
N PRO A 82 10.29 -9.12 -14.80
CA PRO A 82 10.57 -9.11 -16.22
C PRO A 82 9.74 -8.08 -16.99
N THR A 83 10.30 -7.61 -18.10
CA THR A 83 9.60 -6.86 -19.14
C THR A 83 8.23 -7.48 -19.48
N GLY A 84 7.23 -6.63 -19.71
CA GLY A 84 5.88 -7.04 -20.09
C GLY A 84 5.02 -7.58 -18.94
N THR A 85 5.59 -7.78 -17.74
CA THR A 85 4.79 -8.14 -16.57
C THR A 85 3.86 -6.98 -16.19
N VAL A 86 2.60 -7.30 -15.86
CA VAL A 86 1.62 -6.32 -15.38
C VAL A 86 1.53 -6.41 -13.85
N LEU A 87 1.83 -5.30 -13.19
CA LEU A 87 1.67 -5.09 -11.76
C LEU A 87 0.36 -4.35 -11.47
N TYR A 88 -0.21 -4.61 -10.29
CA TYR A 88 -1.47 -4.06 -9.84
C TYR A 88 -1.26 -3.28 -8.54
N ARG A 89 -1.97 -2.17 -8.39
CA ARG A 89 -1.97 -1.38 -7.16
C ARG A 89 -3.39 -0.92 -6.88
N VAL A 90 -3.87 -1.20 -5.67
CA VAL A 90 -5.15 -0.72 -5.17
C VAL A 90 -4.98 0.72 -4.64
N VAL A 91 -5.87 1.61 -5.02
CA VAL A 91 -5.81 3.05 -4.74
C VAL A 91 -7.17 3.59 -4.31
N ASP A 92 -7.16 4.65 -3.51
CA ASP A 92 -8.31 5.54 -3.35
C ASP A 92 -8.21 6.74 -4.32
N PRO A 93 -9.28 7.53 -4.48
CA PRO A 93 -9.25 8.69 -5.38
C PRO A 93 -8.16 9.72 -5.05
N SER A 94 -7.79 9.86 -3.77
CA SER A 94 -6.77 10.82 -3.31
C SER A 94 -5.34 10.31 -3.45
N SER A 95 -5.14 9.00 -3.60
CA SER A 95 -3.85 8.34 -3.68
C SER A 95 -3.12 8.70 -4.96
N SER A 96 -1.78 8.69 -4.92
CA SER A 96 -0.99 8.75 -6.15
C SER A 96 -0.82 7.38 -6.80
N ASP A 97 -0.85 7.35 -8.14
CA ASP A 97 -0.79 6.14 -8.96
C ASP A 97 0.57 5.42 -8.84
N ASN A 98 1.68 6.16 -8.65
CA ASN A 98 3.05 5.66 -8.75
C ASN A 98 3.77 5.45 -7.41
N ASN A 99 3.05 5.29 -6.30
CA ASN A 99 3.68 5.10 -4.99
C ASN A 99 4.14 3.63 -4.80
N ILE A 100 4.81 3.32 -3.69
CA ILE A 100 5.77 2.22 -3.53
C ILE A 100 5.18 0.79 -3.56
N CYS A 101 3.96 0.58 -3.07
CA CYS A 101 3.37 -0.76 -2.88
C CYS A 101 2.58 -1.22 -4.10
N TRP A 102 2.91 -2.40 -4.60
CA TRP A 102 2.29 -3.07 -5.75
C TRP A 102 2.09 -4.56 -5.43
N MET A 103 1.41 -5.27 -6.32
CA MET A 103 1.28 -6.72 -6.28
C MET A 103 1.27 -7.32 -7.68
N ARG A 104 1.58 -8.61 -7.79
CA ARG A 104 1.39 -9.35 -9.03
C ARG A 104 -0.09 -9.58 -9.29
N LYS A 105 -0.47 -9.78 -10.56
CA LYS A 105 -1.84 -10.18 -10.94
C LYS A 105 -2.35 -11.38 -10.14
N SER A 106 -1.51 -12.39 -9.93
CA SER A 106 -1.86 -13.60 -9.19
C SER A 106 -2.27 -13.34 -7.74
N GLU A 107 -1.77 -12.27 -7.12
CA GLU A 107 -2.20 -11.87 -5.77
C GLU A 107 -3.45 -11.01 -5.81
N PHE A 108 -3.55 -10.10 -6.79
CA PHE A 108 -4.76 -9.31 -7.01
C PHE A 108 -5.98 -10.18 -7.28
N ASP A 109 -5.86 -11.21 -8.11
CA ASP A 109 -6.94 -12.15 -8.46
C ASP A 109 -7.42 -12.98 -7.24
N LYS A 110 -6.62 -13.08 -6.17
CA LYS A 110 -7.02 -13.76 -4.92
C LYS A 110 -7.85 -12.88 -4.00
N LEU A 111 -8.04 -11.60 -4.30
CA LEU A 111 -8.81 -10.66 -3.49
C LEU A 111 -10.27 -10.71 -3.90
N THR A 112 -11.16 -11.02 -2.96
CA THR A 112 -12.60 -11.08 -3.22
C THR A 112 -13.34 -9.86 -2.69
N SER A 113 -12.71 -9.09 -1.78
CA SER A 113 -13.33 -7.94 -1.11
C SER A 113 -12.30 -6.91 -0.65
N LYS A 114 -12.79 -5.73 -0.25
CA LYS A 114 -12.00 -4.69 0.43
C LYS A 114 -11.42 -5.23 1.75
N ASN A 115 -12.19 -6.01 2.51
CA ASN A 115 -11.78 -6.61 3.78
C ASN A 115 -10.62 -7.58 3.59
N ASP A 116 -10.68 -8.44 2.57
CA ASP A 116 -9.59 -9.36 2.22
C ASP A 116 -8.30 -8.59 1.94
N TRP A 117 -8.40 -7.51 1.17
CA TRP A 117 -7.26 -6.68 0.83
C TRP A 117 -6.67 -6.03 2.09
N ARG A 118 -7.49 -5.38 2.92
CA ARG A 118 -7.04 -4.74 4.17
C ARG A 118 -6.35 -5.73 5.09
N ARG A 119 -6.97 -6.89 5.32
CA ARG A 119 -6.45 -7.92 6.22
C ARG A 119 -5.15 -8.51 5.69
N ARG A 120 -5.12 -8.94 4.43
CA ARG A 120 -4.01 -9.73 3.88
C ARG A 120 -2.81 -8.89 3.44
N PHE A 121 -3.04 -7.64 3.01
CA PHE A 121 -1.97 -6.69 2.68
C PHE A 121 -1.66 -5.72 3.83
N ALA A 122 -2.34 -5.89 4.98
CA ALA A 122 -2.16 -5.07 6.18
C ALA A 122 -2.26 -3.56 5.92
N VAL A 123 -3.34 -3.14 5.25
CA VAL A 123 -3.60 -1.74 4.89
C VAL A 123 -4.71 -1.15 5.74
N TRP A 124 -4.34 -0.24 6.63
CA TRP A 124 -5.30 0.52 7.47
C TRP A 124 -6.22 1.40 6.61
N LYS A 125 -7.43 1.63 7.12
CA LYS A 125 -8.43 2.51 6.50
C LYS A 125 -7.93 3.94 6.44
N SER A 126 -7.29 4.41 7.51
CA SER A 126 -6.70 5.75 7.56
C SER A 126 -5.60 5.99 6.50
N TRP A 127 -4.98 4.92 5.98
CA TRP A 127 -3.93 4.99 4.97
C TRP A 127 -4.46 5.02 3.55
N ASN A 128 -5.50 4.25 3.26
CA ASN A 128 -6.11 4.15 1.94
C ASN A 128 -7.56 3.66 2.03
N GLU A 129 -8.48 4.42 1.46
CA GLU A 129 -9.92 4.14 1.46
C GLU A 129 -10.37 3.17 0.35
N ASN A 130 -9.50 2.84 -0.61
CA ASN A 130 -9.78 2.03 -1.79
C ASN A 130 -10.86 2.63 -2.72
N GLY A 131 -11.26 1.84 -3.72
CA GLY A 131 -12.33 2.04 -4.68
C GLY A 131 -11.88 1.79 -6.12
N GLU A 132 -10.57 1.91 -6.35
CA GLU A 132 -9.95 1.84 -7.65
C GLU A 132 -8.68 0.99 -7.61
N TYR A 133 -8.23 0.56 -8.77
CA TYR A 133 -6.90 0.02 -8.97
C TYR A 133 -6.29 0.57 -10.24
N VAL A 134 -4.97 0.59 -10.27
CA VAL A 134 -4.17 0.98 -11.43
C VAL A 134 -3.23 -0.17 -11.78
N THR A 135 -2.87 -0.27 -13.06
CA THR A 135 -1.92 -1.26 -13.55
C THR A 135 -0.67 -0.61 -14.09
N TYR A 136 0.48 -1.24 -13.92
CA TYR A 136 1.74 -0.82 -14.52
C TYR A 136 2.35 -1.98 -15.31
N THR A 137 2.69 -1.74 -16.58
CA THR A 137 3.34 -2.74 -17.43
C THR A 137 4.84 -2.48 -17.45
N VAL A 138 5.66 -3.47 -17.09
CA VAL A 138 7.13 -3.28 -17.11
C VAL A 138 7.61 -2.97 -18.54
N PRO A 139 8.30 -1.84 -18.76
CA PRO A 139 8.73 -1.41 -20.09
C PRO A 139 9.60 -2.42 -20.83
N PRO A 140 9.56 -2.44 -22.18
CA PRO A 140 10.54 -3.14 -23.01
C PRO A 140 11.98 -2.78 -22.66
N GLY A 141 12.85 -3.78 -22.57
CA GLY A 141 14.28 -3.59 -22.32
C GLY A 141 14.62 -3.15 -20.90
N GLN A 142 13.65 -3.13 -19.98
CA GLN A 142 13.84 -2.82 -18.57
C GLN A 142 13.35 -3.99 -17.71
N GLN A 143 14.12 -4.35 -16.70
CA GLN A 143 13.66 -5.14 -15.56
C GLN A 143 13.48 -4.19 -14.37
N LEU A 144 12.42 -4.39 -13.59
CA LEU A 144 12.24 -3.63 -12.35
C LEU A 144 12.86 -4.39 -11.19
N LYS A 145 13.79 -3.74 -10.47
CA LYS A 145 14.33 -4.26 -9.22
C LYS A 145 13.43 -3.85 -8.07
N VAL A 146 12.97 -4.85 -7.33
CA VAL A 146 11.96 -4.69 -6.29
C VAL A 146 12.25 -5.56 -5.08
N TRP A 147 11.64 -5.23 -3.95
CA TRP A 147 11.50 -6.14 -2.82
C TRP A 147 10.17 -6.87 -2.93
N GLU A 148 10.17 -8.19 -2.83
CA GLU A 148 8.98 -9.03 -2.89
C GLU A 148 8.95 -9.98 -1.69
N GLY A 149 7.78 -10.12 -1.06
CA GLY A 149 7.60 -10.95 0.14
C GLY A 149 6.21 -10.76 0.72
N ARG A 150 5.84 -11.59 1.70
CA ARG A 150 4.55 -11.45 2.38
C ARG A 150 4.50 -10.17 3.22
N ALA A 151 3.32 -9.57 3.31
CA ALA A 151 3.06 -8.49 4.23
C ALA A 151 3.22 -8.96 5.68
N GLY A 152 4.04 -8.24 6.44
CA GLY A 152 4.14 -8.41 7.88
C GLY A 152 2.87 -7.90 8.56
N THR A 153 2.51 -8.53 9.67
CA THR A 153 1.44 -8.11 10.56
C THR A 153 1.69 -6.66 10.98
N GLN A 154 0.67 -5.81 10.82
CA GLN A 154 0.73 -4.41 11.24
C GLN A 154 0.01 -4.26 12.57
N ILE A 155 0.73 -3.85 13.61
CA ILE A 155 0.16 -3.46 14.89
C ILE A 155 -0.16 -1.97 14.83
N ASN A 156 -1.36 -1.57 15.28
CA ASN A 156 -1.72 -0.16 15.29
C ASN A 156 -0.90 0.58 16.35
N GLN A 157 -0.14 1.60 15.92
CA GLN A 157 0.78 2.34 16.80
C GLN A 157 0.07 3.10 17.93
N ASN A 158 -1.18 3.54 17.69
CA ASN A 158 -1.95 4.33 18.65
C ASN A 158 -2.88 3.47 19.52
N ALA A 159 -3.09 2.22 19.14
CA ALA A 159 -3.97 1.27 19.82
C ALA A 159 -3.46 -0.16 19.60
N PRO A 160 -2.39 -0.58 20.31
CA PRO A 160 -1.72 -1.86 20.09
C PRO A 160 -2.60 -3.10 20.29
N GLU A 161 -3.80 -2.93 20.85
CA GLU A 161 -4.82 -3.98 20.89
C GLU A 161 -5.33 -4.38 19.50
N PHE A 162 -5.19 -3.53 18.49
CA PHE A 162 -5.62 -3.78 17.12
C PHE A 162 -4.45 -4.12 16.19
N SER A 163 -4.66 -5.12 15.33
CA SER A 163 -3.69 -5.50 14.30
C SER A 163 -4.36 -5.93 12.99
N LEU A 164 -3.58 -5.91 11.91
CA LEU A 164 -3.93 -6.52 10.63
C LEU A 164 -2.99 -7.68 10.37
N GLU A 165 -3.55 -8.88 10.12
CA GLU A 165 -2.79 -10.12 10.02
C GLU A 165 -1.63 -10.05 9.02
N GLY A 166 -1.87 -9.53 7.81
CA GLY A 166 -0.90 -9.59 6.71
C GLY A 166 -0.91 -10.95 5.97
N GLY A 167 0.23 -11.31 5.38
CA GLY A 167 0.46 -12.63 4.79
C GLY A 167 0.28 -12.74 3.27
N ALA A 168 -0.30 -11.76 2.57
CA ALA A 168 -0.28 -11.74 1.10
C ALA A 168 1.06 -11.25 0.56
N VAL A 169 1.49 -11.78 -0.59
CA VAL A 169 2.73 -11.34 -1.23
C VAL A 169 2.52 -9.95 -1.82
N GLN A 170 3.40 -9.02 -1.45
CA GLN A 170 3.43 -7.66 -1.96
C GLN A 170 4.79 -7.36 -2.59
N ILE A 171 4.83 -6.25 -3.32
CA ILE A 171 6.01 -5.70 -3.96
C ILE A 171 6.22 -4.27 -3.43
N VAL A 172 7.44 -3.94 -3.05
CA VAL A 172 7.91 -2.57 -2.81
C VAL A 172 8.96 -2.21 -3.85
N LEU A 173 8.69 -1.16 -4.61
CA LEU A 173 9.57 -0.63 -5.65
C LEU A 173 9.90 0.84 -5.39
N ASP A 174 10.92 1.36 -6.07
CA ASP A 174 11.19 2.81 -6.09
C ASP A 174 10.30 3.50 -7.14
N PRO A 175 9.42 4.45 -6.74
CA PRO A 175 8.56 5.23 -7.64
C PRO A 175 9.29 5.89 -8.80
N SER A 176 10.55 6.27 -8.62
CA SER A 176 11.38 6.91 -9.65
C SER A 176 11.73 5.98 -10.82
N GLN A 177 11.59 4.66 -10.64
CA GLN A 177 11.75 3.68 -11.73
C GLN A 177 10.51 3.62 -12.64
N LEU A 178 9.37 4.16 -12.20
CA LEU A 178 8.11 4.10 -12.94
C LEU A 178 8.00 5.26 -13.93
N LYS A 179 7.33 4.98 -15.04
CA LYS A 179 7.10 5.91 -16.16
C LYS A 179 5.62 5.97 -16.48
N LYS A 180 5.07 7.18 -16.55
CA LYS A 180 3.62 7.42 -16.63
C LYS A 180 2.98 6.71 -17.82
N GLU A 181 3.64 6.70 -18.96
CA GLU A 181 3.17 6.11 -20.21
C GLU A 181 2.99 4.58 -20.19
N TYR A 182 3.53 3.90 -19.17
CA TYR A 182 3.35 2.45 -18.95
C TYR A 182 2.27 2.12 -17.92
N THR A 183 1.52 3.15 -17.48
CA THR A 183 0.47 3.03 -16.49
C THR A 183 -0.89 3.01 -17.18
N GLY A 184 -1.67 1.96 -16.93
CA GLY A 184 -3.03 1.84 -17.44
C GLY A 184 -3.99 2.79 -16.71
N PRO A 185 -5.16 3.10 -17.28
CA PRO A 185 -6.16 3.92 -16.62
C PRO A 185 -6.60 3.30 -15.30
N ARG A 186 -7.07 4.16 -14.38
CA ARG A 186 -7.73 3.68 -13.16
C ARG A 186 -8.97 2.89 -13.51
N GLN A 187 -9.19 1.80 -12.78
CA GLN A 187 -10.28 0.87 -12.96
C GLN A 187 -10.97 0.61 -11.62
N LYS A 188 -12.28 0.33 -11.63
CA LYS A 188 -13.02 0.01 -10.41
C LYS A 188 -12.64 -1.37 -9.91
N THR A 189 -12.42 -1.50 -8.60
CA THR A 189 -12.28 -2.81 -7.95
C THR A 189 -13.61 -3.57 -7.86
N GLY A 190 -14.73 -2.84 -7.85
CA GLY A 190 -16.07 -3.40 -7.63
C GLY A 190 -16.41 -3.61 -6.14
N TRP A 191 -15.51 -3.28 -5.22
CA TRP A 191 -15.71 -3.47 -3.77
C TRP A 191 -16.42 -2.30 -3.09
N GLY A 192 -16.66 -1.20 -3.82
CA GLY A 192 -17.13 0.05 -3.25
C GLY A 192 -16.00 0.86 -2.61
N TYR A 193 -16.30 2.13 -2.29
CA TYR A 193 -15.33 3.05 -1.69
C TYR A 193 -15.46 3.09 -0.14
N GLY A 194 -16.66 2.89 0.41
CA GLY A 194 -16.91 2.94 1.86
C GLY A 194 -16.77 1.57 2.53
N ASP A 195 -16.46 1.53 3.84
CA ASP A 195 -16.39 0.26 4.59
C ASP A 195 -17.75 -0.16 5.18
N THR A 196 -18.71 0.77 5.33
CA THR A 196 -20.09 0.48 5.77
C THR A 196 -21.12 1.37 5.06
N THR A 197 -22.41 1.01 5.13
CA THR A 197 -23.52 1.81 4.56
C THR A 197 -23.69 3.17 5.22
N ASN A 198 -23.24 3.33 6.47
CA ASN A 198 -23.26 4.57 7.25
C ASN A 198 -21.84 4.97 7.68
N ASP A 199 -20.87 4.90 6.76
CA ASP A 199 -19.49 5.28 7.03
C ASP A 199 -19.39 6.81 7.28
N PRO A 200 -19.21 7.26 8.53
CA PRO A 200 -19.25 8.69 8.87
C PRO A 200 -17.99 9.44 8.40
N VAL A 201 -16.95 8.68 8.01
CA VAL A 201 -15.66 9.19 7.53
C VAL A 201 -15.61 9.20 6.01
N TYR A 202 -16.70 8.79 5.33
CA TYR A 202 -16.74 8.75 3.87
C TYR A 202 -16.59 10.16 3.28
N PRO A 203 -15.42 10.54 2.74
CA PRO A 203 -15.17 11.92 2.34
C PRO A 203 -15.86 12.29 1.01
N TYR A 204 -16.60 11.35 0.41
CA TYR A 204 -17.21 11.47 -0.91
C TYR A 204 -18.74 11.41 -0.87
N LEU A 205 -19.38 11.66 0.28
CA LEU A 205 -20.83 11.75 0.38
C LEU A 205 -21.29 13.02 -0.36
N GLY A 206 -21.61 12.88 -1.65
CA GLY A 206 -22.09 13.97 -2.52
C GLY A 206 -21.11 14.49 -3.58
N LEU A 207 -19.87 13.97 -3.66
CA LEU A 207 -18.94 14.26 -4.75
C LEU A 207 -19.14 13.27 -5.92
N PRO A 208 -18.96 13.69 -7.19
CA PRO A 208 -19.16 12.81 -8.33
C PRO A 208 -18.35 11.53 -8.18
N LYS A 209 -19.04 10.39 -8.26
CA LYS A 209 -18.45 9.05 -8.23
C LYS A 209 -17.51 8.91 -9.43
N LEU A 210 -16.24 8.64 -9.13
CA LEU A 210 -15.10 8.53 -10.04
C LEU A 210 -14.63 9.89 -10.56
N GLU A 211 -13.44 10.30 -10.13
CA GLU A 211 -12.70 11.25 -10.95
C GLU A 211 -12.02 10.52 -12.12
N ASN A 212 -11.69 9.22 -12.01
CA ASN A 212 -10.95 8.46 -13.05
C ASN A 212 -9.73 9.23 -13.61
N THR A 213 -9.25 10.21 -12.86
CA THR A 213 -8.17 11.11 -13.25
C THR A 213 -6.89 10.46 -12.77
N HIS A 214 -5.94 10.30 -13.69
CA HIS A 214 -4.60 9.84 -13.35
C HIS A 214 -3.97 10.79 -12.35
N ASN A 215 -3.67 10.31 -11.14
CA ASN A 215 -3.01 11.08 -10.10
C ASN A 215 -1.53 10.68 -10.03
N TRP A 216 -0.80 10.98 -11.10
CA TRP A 216 0.63 10.69 -11.20
C TRP A 216 1.44 11.74 -10.43
N TYR A 217 2.25 11.31 -9.45
CA TYR A 217 3.16 12.22 -8.77
C TYR A 217 4.39 12.49 -9.63
N GLU A 218 4.58 13.76 -9.97
CA GLU A 218 5.80 14.28 -10.59
C GLU A 218 6.63 15.01 -9.51
N PRO A 219 7.89 14.61 -9.26
CA PRO A 219 8.77 15.35 -8.38
C PRO A 219 8.85 16.80 -8.88
N LYS A 220 8.62 17.78 -8.00
CA LYS A 220 8.88 19.17 -8.36
C LYS A 220 10.39 19.30 -8.57
N ASP A 221 10.83 19.65 -9.78
CA ASP A 221 12.22 19.95 -10.06
C ASP A 221 12.73 20.91 -8.99
N LYS A 222 13.79 20.48 -8.27
CA LYS A 222 14.58 21.41 -7.47
C LYS A 222 15.34 22.29 -8.46
N LYS A 223 14.75 23.43 -8.80
CA LYS A 223 15.52 24.55 -9.37
C LYS A 223 16.62 24.96 -8.41
#